data_AF-A0A1G7DJ93-F1
#
_entry.id   AF-A0A1G7DJ93-F1
#
_cell.length_a   1.000
_cell.length_b   1.000
_cell.length_c   1.000
_cell.angle_alpha   90.00
_cell.angle_beta   90.00
_cell.angle_gamma   90.00
#
_symmetry.space_group_name_H-M   'P 1'
#
loop_
_entity.id
_entity.type
_entity.pdbx_description
1 polymer ?
#
loop_
_entity_poly.entity_id
_entity_poly.type
_entity_poly.pdbx_seq_one_letter_code
_entity_poly.pdbx_strand_id
1 'polypeptide(L)'
;MPELPVPALSRGFIDRDENARLHPTRVAELRESAQARYLLVSGQAVAAAGEAGPVFYSVSELRARGYNLEDAYYLGTVAAQESTVPAANTTPAFFALDLTDSFATGVNRERPRRTVDGVEWCALISYGGLWQDSDVALATEAVALCAAWRQQRFCEMCGRPLRILESGWLAVCPDSHPTYPRTDAAVIMAVLDAQDRILLAHNARWEGNRHSVLAGFVEAGEPLESAVRREVAEEVGIEVTGVRYFGSQPWPFPRSLMVAFFARTEQSTADIRVDDREIKSAGFYSREALLDAARAGRISLPGRTSIAALMISQWLVGENTEFPGGSTRMSSGGAGFSRYGAGSAGNDAAAGTGAGGTGSGLTLPYAELFGW
;
A
#
# COMPACT_ATOMS: atom_id res chain seq x y z
N MET A 1 5.04 -17.59 13.12
CA MET A 1 5.57 -17.01 11.87
C MET A 1 6.12 -15.63 12.21
N PRO A 2 7.28 -15.21 11.67
CA PRO A 2 7.72 -13.83 11.85
C PRO A 2 6.63 -12.87 11.34
N GLU A 3 6.46 -11.75 12.05
CA GLU A 3 5.53 -10.71 11.66
C GLU A 3 6.00 -10.09 10.33
N LEU A 4 5.12 -10.07 9.32
CA LEU A 4 5.45 -9.50 8.02
C LEU A 4 5.55 -7.98 8.16
N PRO A 5 6.53 -7.32 7.53
CA PRO A 5 6.65 -5.87 7.61
C PRO A 5 5.43 -5.21 6.97
N VAL A 6 4.98 -4.10 7.58
CA VAL A 6 3.78 -3.40 7.14
C VAL A 6 4.12 -2.44 5.98
N PRO A 7 3.43 -2.54 4.82
CA PRO A 7 3.61 -1.62 3.70
C PRO A 7 3.32 -0.17 4.08
N ALA A 8 3.98 0.79 3.42
CA ALA A 8 3.97 2.19 3.83
C ALA A 8 2.58 2.81 3.96
N LEU A 9 1.69 2.57 3.00
CA LEU A 9 0.32 3.12 3.04
C LEU A 9 -0.65 2.27 3.87
N SER A 10 -0.15 1.19 4.49
CA SER A 10 -0.89 0.35 5.43
C SER A 10 -0.43 0.53 6.88
N ARG A 11 0.57 1.38 7.12
CA ARG A 11 1.05 1.66 8.48
C ARG A 11 0.04 2.50 9.24
N GLY A 12 0.11 2.40 10.56
CA GLY A 12 -0.74 3.15 11.49
C GLY A 12 -2.10 2.52 11.71
N PHE A 13 -2.71 2.90 12.83
CA PHE A 13 -4.06 2.52 13.18
C PHE A 13 -4.93 3.77 13.30
N ILE A 14 -6.11 3.71 12.70
CA ILE A 14 -7.18 4.69 12.88
C ILE A 14 -8.37 3.94 13.43
N ASP A 15 -8.90 4.37 14.56
CA ASP A 15 -10.24 3.98 14.93
C ASP A 15 -11.20 4.74 14.02
N ARG A 16 -11.70 4.06 12.99
CA ARG A 16 -12.62 4.63 12.01
C ARG A 16 -13.96 5.04 12.63
N ASP A 17 -14.26 4.65 13.87
CA ASP A 17 -15.40 5.15 14.65
C ASP A 17 -16.72 5.05 13.86
N GLU A 18 -17.06 3.82 13.46
CA GLU A 18 -18.33 3.53 12.76
C GLU A 18 -19.55 4.01 13.55
N ASN A 19 -19.53 3.82 14.86
CA ASN A 19 -20.62 4.20 15.74
C ASN A 19 -20.95 5.70 15.63
N ALA A 20 -19.94 6.59 15.63
CA ALA A 20 -20.20 8.01 15.42
C ALA A 20 -20.70 8.30 14.01
N ARG A 21 -20.15 7.63 12.98
CA ARG A 21 -20.54 7.84 11.57
C ARG A 21 -22.02 7.54 11.30
N LEU A 22 -22.60 6.58 12.02
CA LEU A 22 -24.02 6.24 11.95
C LEU A 22 -24.94 7.30 12.60
N HIS A 23 -24.39 8.29 13.30
CA HIS A 23 -25.14 9.33 14.01
C HIS A 23 -24.78 10.72 13.48
N PRO A 24 -25.54 11.29 12.52
CA PRO A 24 -25.22 12.58 11.89
C PRO A 24 -25.05 13.74 12.86
N THR A 25 -25.82 13.78 13.94
CA THR A 25 -25.69 14.79 15.00
C THR A 25 -24.35 14.69 15.71
N ARG A 26 -23.86 13.47 15.96
CA ARG A 26 -22.55 13.25 16.59
C ARG A 26 -21.42 13.73 15.69
N VAL A 27 -21.48 13.44 14.39
CA VAL A 27 -20.50 13.93 13.43
C VAL A 27 -20.52 15.46 13.36
N ALA A 28 -21.70 16.08 13.36
CA ALA A 28 -21.84 17.54 13.36
C ALA A 28 -21.23 18.17 14.62
N GLU A 29 -21.44 17.58 15.80
CA GLU A 29 -20.78 18.01 17.04
C GLU A 29 -19.26 17.89 16.96
N LEU A 30 -18.75 16.76 16.46
CA LEU A 30 -17.32 16.50 16.32
C LEU A 30 -16.67 17.51 15.38
N ARG A 31 -17.31 17.80 14.24
CA ARG A 31 -16.86 18.75 13.22
C ARG A 31 -16.63 20.14 13.79
N GLU A 32 -17.51 20.58 14.69
CA GLU A 32 -17.47 21.90 15.31
C GLU A 32 -16.61 21.95 16.58
N SER A 33 -16.12 20.80 17.05
CA SER A 33 -15.36 20.72 18.29
C SER A 33 -13.96 21.33 18.15
N ALA A 34 -13.41 21.80 19.29
CA ALA A 34 -12.02 22.24 19.35
C ALA A 34 -10.99 21.10 19.09
N GLN A 35 -11.45 19.85 19.08
CA GLN A 35 -10.67 18.65 18.82
C GLN A 35 -10.64 18.27 17.33
N ALA A 36 -11.48 18.89 16.51
CA ALA A 36 -11.53 18.63 15.08
C ALA A 36 -10.22 19.04 14.41
N ARG A 37 -9.69 18.14 13.58
CA ARG A 37 -8.48 18.35 12.80
C ARG A 37 -8.75 17.99 11.35
N TYR A 38 -8.44 18.92 10.45
CA TYR A 38 -8.79 18.80 9.05
C TYR A 38 -7.54 18.63 8.21
N LEU A 39 -7.52 17.58 7.41
CA LEU A 39 -6.55 17.39 6.33
C LEU A 39 -7.16 17.89 5.02
N LEU A 40 -6.45 18.80 4.35
CA LEU A 40 -6.86 19.28 3.03
C LEU A 40 -6.37 18.32 1.96
N VAL A 41 -7.25 17.92 1.05
CA VAL A 41 -6.95 17.00 -0.05
C VAL A 41 -7.16 17.71 -1.39
N SER A 42 -6.28 17.46 -2.35
CA SER A 42 -6.45 17.89 -3.74
C SER A 42 -5.88 16.84 -4.68
N GLY A 43 -6.78 16.08 -5.31
CA GLY A 43 -6.40 14.96 -6.16
C GLY A 43 -5.70 13.88 -5.36
N GLN A 44 -4.43 13.63 -5.71
CA GLN A 44 -3.58 12.64 -5.05
C GLN A 44 -2.61 13.29 -4.04
N ALA A 45 -2.81 14.58 -3.77
CA ALA A 45 -1.98 15.37 -2.88
C ALA A 45 -2.75 15.77 -1.62
N VAL A 46 -2.00 15.97 -0.54
CA VAL A 46 -2.53 16.50 0.72
C VAL A 46 -1.71 17.71 1.16
N ALA A 47 -2.31 18.59 1.97
CA ALA A 47 -1.56 19.65 2.63
C ALA A 47 -0.53 19.04 3.58
N ALA A 48 0.74 19.37 3.40
CA ALA A 48 1.87 18.77 4.13
C ALA A 48 3.09 19.71 4.14
N ALA A 49 4.00 19.49 5.09
CA ALA A 49 5.28 20.21 5.19
C ALA A 49 6.43 19.31 4.68
N GLY A 50 6.36 18.91 3.41
CA GLY A 50 7.32 18.00 2.80
C GLY A 50 7.43 16.66 3.55
N GLU A 51 8.63 16.34 4.02
CA GLU A 51 8.91 15.10 4.75
C GLU A 51 8.40 15.12 6.20
N ALA A 52 8.14 16.31 6.76
CA ALA A 52 7.74 16.45 8.16
C ALA A 52 6.32 15.92 8.44
N GLY A 53 5.50 15.72 7.41
CA GLY A 53 4.17 15.13 7.54
C GLY A 53 3.04 16.01 7.00
N PRO A 54 1.81 15.47 6.99
CA PRO A 54 0.59 16.23 6.74
C PRO A 54 0.41 17.40 7.70
N VAL A 55 -0.20 18.49 7.23
CA VAL A 55 -0.57 19.65 8.04
C VAL A 55 -2.06 19.57 8.33
N PHE A 56 -2.40 19.47 9.61
CA PHE A 56 -3.78 19.46 10.09
C PHE A 56 -4.21 20.84 10.59
N TYR A 57 -5.38 21.28 10.14
CA TYR A 57 -5.95 22.58 10.48
C TYR A 57 -7.05 22.45 11.52
N SER A 58 -7.19 23.47 12.36
CA SER A 58 -8.33 23.65 13.26
C SER A 58 -9.54 24.28 12.55
N VAL A 59 -10.70 24.21 13.20
CA VAL A 59 -11.95 24.84 12.74
C VAL A 59 -11.77 26.34 12.50
N SER A 60 -11.11 27.05 13.43
CA SER A 60 -10.92 28.51 13.33
C SER A 60 -10.04 28.90 12.15
N GLU A 61 -8.97 28.14 11.89
CA GLU A 61 -8.06 28.38 10.77
C GLU A 61 -8.76 28.19 9.42
N LEU A 62 -9.57 27.13 9.27
CA LEU A 62 -10.29 26.89 8.01
C LEU A 62 -11.44 27.88 7.79
N ARG A 63 -12.14 28.29 8.86
CA ARG A 63 -13.18 29.32 8.78
C ARG A 63 -12.60 30.69 8.43
N ALA A 64 -11.43 31.04 8.96
CA ALA A 64 -10.73 32.26 8.59
C ALA A 64 -10.35 32.28 7.09
N ARG A 65 -10.19 31.10 6.47
CA ARG A 65 -9.98 30.92 5.02
C ARG A 65 -11.28 30.84 4.21
N GLY A 66 -12.44 30.89 4.86
CA GLY A 66 -13.76 30.86 4.21
C GLY A 66 -14.21 29.48 3.73
N TYR A 67 -13.62 28.39 4.21
CA TYR A 67 -14.00 27.04 3.79
C TYR A 67 -15.28 26.54 4.49
N ASN A 68 -16.12 25.85 3.72
CA ASN A 68 -17.27 25.11 4.25
C ASN A 68 -16.82 23.77 4.83
N LEU A 69 -17.15 23.51 6.09
CA LEU A 69 -16.77 22.26 6.77
C LEU A 69 -17.85 21.19 6.71
N GLU A 70 -19.07 21.53 6.27
CA GLU A 70 -20.18 20.58 6.18
C GLU A 70 -19.89 19.42 5.21
N ASP A 71 -19.09 19.67 4.19
CA ASP A 71 -18.70 18.69 3.16
C ASP A 71 -17.50 17.82 3.57
N ALA A 72 -16.96 18.01 4.78
CA ALA A 72 -15.80 17.26 5.24
C ALA A 72 -16.16 15.82 5.64
N TYR A 73 -15.33 14.86 5.20
CA TYR A 73 -15.47 13.44 5.52
C TYR A 73 -14.79 13.14 6.86
N TYR A 74 -15.54 12.65 7.85
CA TYR A 74 -14.97 12.13 9.10
C TYR A 74 -14.19 10.84 8.85
N LEU A 75 -12.92 10.86 9.25
CA LEU A 75 -11.96 9.75 9.12
C LEU A 75 -11.90 8.89 10.38
N GLY A 76 -12.35 9.43 11.52
CA GLY A 76 -12.27 8.76 12.81
C GLY A 76 -11.29 9.43 13.77
N THR A 77 -10.70 8.64 14.64
CA THR A 77 -9.80 9.11 15.70
C THR A 77 -8.49 8.33 15.72
N VAL A 78 -7.44 8.96 16.22
CA VAL A 78 -6.13 8.35 16.46
C VAL A 78 -5.79 8.54 17.93
N ALA A 79 -5.26 7.50 18.58
CA ALA A 79 -4.83 7.58 19.96
C ALA A 79 -3.88 8.77 20.16
N ALA A 80 -4.07 9.54 21.23
CA ALA A 80 -3.30 10.78 21.45
C ALA A 80 -1.77 10.59 21.45
N GLN A 81 -1.29 9.39 21.80
CA GLN A 81 0.12 9.03 21.82
C GLN A 81 0.71 8.71 20.44
N GLU A 82 -0.15 8.44 19.45
CA GLU A 82 0.23 8.07 18.08
C GLU A 82 0.06 9.23 17.10
N SER A 83 -0.53 10.34 17.53
CA SER A 83 -0.80 11.52 16.69
C SER A 83 0.33 12.55 16.78
N THR A 84 0.71 13.15 15.64
CA THR A 84 1.60 14.32 15.59
C THR A 84 0.92 15.60 16.10
N VAL A 85 -0.41 15.58 16.24
CA VAL A 85 -1.19 16.71 16.75
C VAL A 85 -1.14 16.73 18.29
N PRO A 86 -0.70 17.83 18.92
CA PRO A 86 -0.74 17.97 20.37
C PRO A 86 -2.15 17.82 20.93
N ALA A 87 -2.37 16.82 21.79
CA ALA A 87 -3.65 16.57 22.44
C ALA A 87 -3.68 17.21 23.84
N ALA A 88 -4.56 18.19 24.05
CA ALA A 88 -4.83 18.79 25.35
C ALA A 88 -5.75 17.87 26.20
N ASN A 89 -5.31 16.63 26.45
CA ASN A 89 -6.00 15.56 27.21
C ASN A 89 -7.23 14.89 26.53
N THR A 90 -7.46 15.09 25.23
CA THR A 90 -8.59 14.51 24.51
C THR A 90 -8.18 14.01 23.12
N THR A 91 -8.73 12.88 22.68
CA THR A 91 -8.44 12.26 21.38
C THR A 91 -8.95 13.14 20.22
N PRO A 92 -8.08 13.56 19.28
CA PRO A 92 -8.50 14.35 18.12
C PRO A 92 -9.46 13.59 17.20
N ALA A 93 -10.40 14.32 16.61
CA ALA A 93 -11.31 13.83 15.57
C ALA A 93 -10.85 14.35 14.22
N PHE A 94 -10.55 13.44 13.28
CA PHE A 94 -9.95 13.80 12.00
C PHE A 94 -10.97 13.85 10.88
N PHE A 95 -10.82 14.84 10.00
CA PHE A 95 -11.67 15.07 8.85
C PHE A 95 -10.83 15.30 7.60
N ALA A 96 -11.32 14.87 6.44
CA ALA A 96 -10.78 15.22 5.13
C ALA A 96 -11.68 16.26 4.46
N LEU A 97 -11.07 17.32 3.92
CA LEU A 97 -11.76 18.31 3.09
C LEU A 97 -11.22 18.24 1.66
N ASP A 98 -12.05 17.77 0.73
CA ASP A 98 -11.69 17.71 -0.69
C ASP A 98 -11.79 19.10 -1.31
N LEU A 99 -10.63 19.66 -1.66
CA LEU A 99 -10.47 20.96 -2.28
C LEU A 99 -10.06 20.85 -3.75
N THR A 100 -10.14 19.66 -4.37
CA THR A 100 -9.61 19.45 -5.71
C THR A 100 -10.24 20.37 -6.76
N ASP A 101 -11.55 20.58 -6.69
CA ASP A 101 -12.28 21.42 -7.67
C ASP A 101 -11.96 22.92 -7.47
N SER A 102 -11.43 23.31 -6.29
CA SER A 102 -11.01 24.67 -5.95
C SER A 102 -9.51 24.91 -6.20
N PHE A 103 -8.68 23.88 -6.14
CA PHE A 103 -7.22 23.98 -6.26
C PHE A 103 -6.70 23.00 -7.31
N ALA A 104 -6.44 23.50 -8.52
CA ALA A 104 -5.70 22.74 -9.52
C ALA A 104 -4.18 22.74 -9.18
N THR A 105 -3.79 21.95 -8.19
CA THR A 105 -2.38 21.89 -7.73
C THR A 105 -1.45 21.35 -8.82
N GLY A 106 -1.94 20.44 -9.67
CA GLY A 106 -1.10 19.75 -10.66
C GLY A 106 -0.02 18.87 -10.02
N VAL A 107 -0.11 18.61 -8.72
CA VAL A 107 0.83 17.76 -7.98
C VAL A 107 0.60 16.31 -8.35
N ASN A 108 1.68 15.62 -8.69
CA ASN A 108 1.67 14.22 -9.11
C ASN A 108 3.04 13.59 -8.80
N ARG A 109 3.30 12.37 -9.29
CA ARG A 109 4.57 11.69 -9.05
C ARG A 109 5.81 12.46 -9.58
N GLU A 110 5.71 13.11 -10.73
CA GLU A 110 6.81 13.85 -11.38
C GLU A 110 7.02 15.24 -10.79
N ARG A 111 5.93 15.85 -10.30
CA ARG A 111 5.93 17.13 -9.60
C ARG A 111 5.34 16.92 -8.21
N PRO A 112 6.11 16.30 -7.29
CA PRO A 112 5.59 15.76 -6.04
C PRO A 112 5.23 16.82 -5.00
N ARG A 113 5.63 18.07 -5.21
CA ARG A 113 5.42 19.16 -4.26
C ARG A 113 5.12 20.46 -4.99
N ARG A 114 4.17 21.23 -4.47
CA ARG A 114 3.88 22.59 -4.94
C ARG A 114 3.23 23.44 -3.84
N THR A 115 3.57 24.71 -3.77
CA THR A 115 2.86 25.68 -2.92
C THR A 115 1.81 26.43 -3.74
N VAL A 116 0.57 26.45 -3.26
CA VAL A 116 -0.56 27.19 -3.84
C VAL A 116 -1.32 27.84 -2.70
N ASP A 117 -1.57 29.15 -2.79
CA ASP A 117 -2.25 29.98 -1.76
C ASP A 117 -1.71 29.77 -0.34
N GLY A 118 -0.38 29.73 -0.21
CA GLY A 118 0.30 29.54 1.07
C GLY A 118 0.11 28.16 1.69
N VAL A 119 -0.47 27.20 0.97
CA VAL A 119 -0.55 25.78 1.34
C VAL A 119 0.46 25.01 0.51
N GLU A 120 1.28 24.22 1.18
CA GLU A 120 2.16 23.27 0.52
C GLU A 120 1.44 21.93 0.33
N TRP A 121 1.42 21.46 -0.92
CA TRP A 121 0.77 20.24 -1.34
C TRP A 121 1.82 19.20 -1.70
N CYS A 122 1.73 18.02 -1.09
CA CYS A 122 2.63 16.90 -1.32
C CYS A 122 1.87 15.69 -1.87
N ALA A 123 2.40 15.07 -2.92
CA ALA A 123 1.84 13.87 -3.50
C ALA A 123 2.00 12.69 -2.53
N LEU A 124 0.90 12.04 -2.15
CA LEU A 124 0.93 10.89 -1.24
C LEU A 124 1.84 9.78 -1.78
N ILE A 125 1.82 9.54 -3.10
CA ILE A 125 2.64 8.52 -3.74
C ILE A 125 4.16 8.74 -3.55
N SER A 126 4.59 9.99 -3.38
CA SER A 126 6.01 10.35 -3.26
C SER A 126 6.44 10.54 -1.80
N TYR A 127 5.54 11.01 -0.94
CA TYR A 127 5.87 11.34 0.45
C TYR A 127 5.35 10.35 1.50
N GLY A 128 4.33 9.53 1.19
CA GLY A 128 3.70 8.66 2.19
C GLY A 128 4.68 7.70 2.89
N GLY A 129 5.70 7.21 2.17
CA GLY A 129 6.75 6.39 2.78
C GLY A 129 7.71 7.12 3.74
N LEU A 130 7.62 8.45 3.87
CA LEU A 130 8.44 9.30 4.75
C LEU A 130 7.71 9.72 6.02
N TRP A 131 6.37 9.64 6.03
CA TRP A 131 5.56 10.14 7.15
C TRP A 131 5.40 9.11 8.26
N GLN A 132 5.04 9.62 9.44
CA GLN A 132 4.67 8.78 10.58
C GLN A 132 3.46 7.92 10.27
N ASP A 133 3.32 6.83 11.02
CA ASP A 133 2.35 5.77 10.75
C ASP A 133 0.90 6.26 10.78
N SER A 134 0.50 7.02 11.78
CA SER A 134 -0.84 7.61 11.86
C SER A 134 -1.11 8.64 10.77
N ASP A 135 -0.12 9.48 10.47
CA ASP A 135 -0.19 10.51 9.44
C ASP A 135 -0.41 9.92 8.05
N VAL A 136 0.35 8.86 7.71
CA VAL A 136 0.18 8.18 6.42
C VAL A 136 -1.14 7.42 6.35
N ALA A 137 -1.60 6.83 7.46
CA ALA A 137 -2.93 6.20 7.53
C ALA A 137 -4.02 7.24 7.20
N LEU A 138 -3.99 8.40 7.86
CA LEU A 138 -4.99 9.45 7.72
C LEU A 138 -4.97 10.04 6.31
N ALA A 139 -3.79 10.31 5.76
CA ALA A 139 -3.64 10.81 4.40
C ALA A 139 -4.11 9.79 3.35
N THR A 140 -3.82 8.51 3.55
CA THR A 140 -4.24 7.44 2.64
C THR A 140 -5.76 7.28 2.63
N GLU A 141 -6.38 7.28 3.81
CA GLU A 141 -7.84 7.20 3.94
C GLU A 141 -8.53 8.42 3.32
N ALA A 142 -8.03 9.62 3.61
CA ALA A 142 -8.54 10.87 3.07
C ALA A 142 -8.50 10.89 1.54
N VAL A 143 -7.36 10.55 0.93
CA VAL A 143 -7.21 10.50 -0.53
C VAL A 143 -8.12 9.43 -1.14
N ALA A 144 -8.25 8.26 -0.50
CA ALA A 144 -9.11 7.19 -0.99
C ALA A 144 -10.61 7.59 -1.02
N LEU A 145 -11.13 8.16 0.07
CA LEU A 145 -12.52 8.62 0.13
C LEU A 145 -12.81 9.74 -0.87
N CYS A 146 -11.93 10.74 -0.95
CA CYS A 146 -12.08 11.84 -1.90
C CYS A 146 -12.05 11.31 -3.36
N ALA A 147 -11.11 10.42 -3.67
CA ALA A 147 -11.00 9.82 -5.00
C ALA A 147 -12.25 8.99 -5.37
N ALA A 148 -12.83 8.25 -4.43
CA ALA A 148 -14.03 7.45 -4.65
C ALA A 148 -15.22 8.32 -5.09
N TRP A 149 -15.54 9.38 -4.35
CA TRP A 149 -16.70 10.22 -4.63
C TRP A 149 -16.50 11.17 -5.81
N ARG A 150 -15.25 11.50 -6.15
CA ARG A 150 -14.96 12.20 -7.41
C ARG A 150 -15.26 11.35 -8.63
N GLN A 151 -15.04 10.03 -8.55
CA GLN A 151 -15.27 9.08 -9.64
C GLN A 151 -16.72 8.59 -9.72
N GLN A 152 -17.40 8.45 -8.58
CA GLN A 152 -18.76 7.90 -8.50
C GLN A 152 -19.74 8.94 -7.96
N ARG A 153 -20.14 9.89 -8.83
CA ARG A 153 -21.11 10.96 -8.50
C ARG A 153 -22.57 10.56 -8.75
N PHE A 154 -22.81 9.49 -9.51
CA PHE A 154 -24.13 9.02 -9.92
C PHE A 154 -24.29 7.53 -9.60
N CYS A 155 -25.52 7.11 -9.32
CA CYS A 155 -25.87 5.74 -9.00
C CYS A 155 -25.74 4.84 -10.24
N GLU A 156 -25.03 3.71 -10.12
CA GLU A 156 -24.86 2.75 -11.22
C GLU A 156 -26.17 2.10 -11.68
N MET A 157 -27.19 2.04 -10.81
CA MET A 157 -28.47 1.37 -11.10
C MET A 157 -29.46 2.28 -11.84
N CYS A 158 -29.53 3.56 -11.45
CA CYS A 158 -30.57 4.48 -11.96
C CYS A 158 -30.02 5.76 -12.62
N GLY A 159 -28.70 5.99 -12.59
CA GLY A 159 -28.04 7.14 -13.20
C GLY A 159 -28.27 8.49 -12.50
N ARG A 160 -29.01 8.53 -11.38
CA ARG A 160 -29.31 9.79 -10.66
C ARG A 160 -28.21 10.17 -9.65
N PRO A 161 -28.07 11.46 -9.30
CA PRO A 161 -27.04 11.93 -8.37
C PRO A 161 -27.09 11.19 -7.03
N LEU A 162 -25.90 10.91 -6.50
CA LEU A 162 -25.73 10.32 -5.18
C LEU A 162 -25.70 11.42 -4.11
N ARG A 163 -26.35 11.14 -2.98
CA ARG A 163 -26.20 11.92 -1.76
C ARG A 163 -25.34 11.13 -0.78
N ILE A 164 -24.22 11.72 -0.38
CA ILE A 164 -23.28 11.11 0.56
C ILE A 164 -23.89 11.09 1.96
N LEU A 165 -23.69 9.98 2.65
CA LEU A 165 -24.12 9.67 4.00
C LEU A 165 -22.95 9.13 4.81
N GLU A 166 -23.14 9.00 6.12
CA GLU A 166 -22.20 8.32 7.03
C GLU A 166 -20.75 8.82 6.85
N SER A 167 -20.59 10.13 6.64
CA SER A 167 -19.28 10.77 6.44
C SER A 167 -18.45 10.24 5.26
N GLY A 168 -19.11 9.86 4.16
CA GLY A 168 -18.40 9.38 2.97
C GLY A 168 -18.30 7.86 2.88
N TRP A 169 -18.85 7.11 3.82
CA TRP A 169 -18.78 5.65 3.81
C TRP A 169 -20.00 4.98 3.15
N LEU A 170 -21.04 5.76 2.90
CA LEU A 170 -22.23 5.37 2.16
C LEU A 170 -22.68 6.53 1.28
N ALA A 171 -23.27 6.23 0.14
CA ALA A 171 -24.11 7.18 -0.57
C ALA A 171 -25.38 6.49 -1.06
N VAL A 172 -26.44 7.27 -1.23
CA VAL A 172 -27.72 6.78 -1.73
C VAL A 172 -28.28 7.68 -2.81
N CYS A 173 -28.93 7.09 -3.80
CA CYS A 173 -29.75 7.83 -4.76
C CYS A 173 -31.17 8.07 -4.21
N PRO A 174 -32.03 8.85 -4.91
CA PRO A 174 -33.41 9.07 -4.48
C PRO A 174 -34.30 7.81 -4.41
N ASP A 175 -33.92 6.69 -5.05
CA ASP A 175 -34.61 5.39 -4.93
C ASP A 175 -33.99 4.50 -3.83
N SER A 176 -33.09 5.06 -3.01
CA SER A 176 -32.45 4.35 -1.89
C SER A 176 -31.57 3.15 -2.27
N HIS A 177 -31.06 3.09 -3.52
CA HIS A 177 -29.97 2.17 -3.87
C HIS A 177 -28.68 2.58 -3.15
N PRO A 178 -28.07 1.70 -2.32
CA PRO A 178 -26.83 1.99 -1.62
C PRO A 178 -25.61 1.86 -2.53
N THR A 179 -24.67 2.79 -2.37
CA THR A 179 -23.37 2.81 -3.02
C THR A 179 -22.30 3.00 -1.95
N TYR A 180 -21.23 2.19 -2.01
CA TYR A 180 -20.10 2.28 -1.09
C TYR A 180 -18.83 2.71 -1.84
N PRO A 181 -17.85 3.38 -1.17
CA PRO A 181 -16.54 3.63 -1.76
C PRO A 181 -15.93 2.33 -2.31
N ARG A 182 -15.59 2.34 -3.60
CA ARG A 182 -15.10 1.15 -4.31
C ARG A 182 -13.60 1.02 -4.22
N THR A 183 -13.14 -0.21 -4.12
CA THR A 183 -11.74 -0.59 -4.23
C THR A 183 -11.60 -1.71 -5.25
N ASP A 184 -10.67 -1.55 -6.18
CA ASP A 184 -10.40 -2.52 -7.25
C ASP A 184 -9.22 -3.41 -6.82
N ALA A 185 -9.45 -4.72 -6.66
CA ALA A 185 -8.40 -5.63 -6.24
C ALA A 185 -7.36 -5.83 -7.35
N ALA A 186 -6.09 -5.70 -7.01
CA ALA A 186 -4.97 -5.97 -7.91
C ALA A 186 -3.92 -6.81 -7.19
N VAL A 187 -3.45 -7.87 -7.81
CA VAL A 187 -2.35 -8.68 -7.30
C VAL A 187 -1.02 -8.04 -7.69
N ILE A 188 -0.02 -8.14 -6.83
CA ILE A 188 1.36 -7.70 -7.09
C ILE A 188 2.32 -8.79 -6.61
N MET A 189 3.24 -9.25 -7.46
CA MET A 189 3.97 -10.48 -7.18
C MET A 189 5.48 -10.41 -7.47
N ALA A 190 6.28 -10.78 -6.46
CA ALA A 190 7.70 -11.06 -6.65
C ALA A 190 7.86 -12.54 -7.03
N VAL A 191 8.30 -12.77 -8.28
CA VAL A 191 8.57 -14.13 -8.79
C VAL A 191 10.05 -14.42 -8.61
N LEU A 192 10.36 -15.53 -7.95
CA LEU A 192 11.72 -15.99 -7.68
C LEU A 192 12.00 -17.28 -8.43
N ASP A 193 13.15 -17.35 -9.12
CA ASP A 193 13.58 -18.59 -9.78
C ASP A 193 14.29 -19.56 -8.82
N ALA A 194 14.73 -20.70 -9.36
CA ALA A 194 15.48 -21.73 -8.63
C ALA A 194 16.85 -21.25 -8.09
N GLN A 195 17.41 -20.17 -8.62
CA GLN A 195 18.65 -19.54 -8.13
C GLN A 195 18.36 -18.36 -7.19
N ASP A 196 17.12 -18.20 -6.76
CA ASP A 196 16.65 -17.11 -5.90
C ASP A 196 16.90 -15.71 -6.49
N ARG A 197 16.90 -15.60 -7.82
CA ARG A 197 16.88 -14.33 -8.55
C ARG A 197 15.45 -13.81 -8.62
N ILE A 198 15.27 -12.50 -8.59
CA ILE A 198 13.95 -11.86 -8.70
C ILE A 198 13.65 -11.45 -10.14
N LEU A 199 12.44 -11.75 -10.61
CA LEU A 199 11.92 -11.23 -11.87
C LEU A 199 11.53 -9.76 -11.71
N LEU A 200 12.09 -8.91 -12.56
CA LEU A 200 11.65 -7.52 -12.70
C LEU A 200 11.37 -7.20 -14.17
N ALA A 201 10.35 -6.37 -14.37
CA ALA A 201 9.91 -5.95 -15.69
C ALA A 201 9.79 -4.43 -15.80
N HIS A 202 9.94 -3.94 -17.04
CA HIS A 202 9.73 -2.56 -17.44
C HIS A 202 8.48 -2.48 -18.31
N ASN A 203 7.47 -1.78 -17.82
CA ASN A 203 6.23 -1.55 -18.55
C ASN A 203 6.45 -0.54 -19.70
N ALA A 204 5.86 -0.80 -20.87
CA ALA A 204 6.01 0.02 -22.07
C ALA A 204 5.51 1.46 -21.91
N ARG A 205 4.63 1.72 -20.95
CA ARG A 205 4.10 3.07 -20.63
C ARG A 205 5.01 3.86 -19.70
N TRP A 206 6.02 3.25 -19.08
CA TRP A 206 6.91 3.97 -18.17
C TRP A 206 8.04 4.65 -18.92
N GLU A 207 8.32 5.89 -18.54
CA GLU A 207 9.51 6.59 -19.01
C GLU A 207 10.78 6.07 -18.31
N GLY A 208 11.93 6.31 -18.96
CA GLY A 208 13.24 5.96 -18.43
C GLY A 208 13.46 4.45 -18.35
N ASN A 209 14.05 4.00 -17.25
CA ASN A 209 14.50 2.63 -17.04
C ASN A 209 13.90 2.03 -15.75
N ARG A 210 12.67 2.43 -15.44
CA ARG A 210 11.97 1.95 -14.26
C ARG A 210 11.66 0.46 -14.40
N HIS A 211 12.06 -0.34 -13.43
CA HIS A 211 11.68 -1.74 -13.32
C HIS A 211 10.96 -2.00 -11.99
N SER A 212 10.03 -2.94 -12.00
CA SER A 212 9.26 -3.35 -10.82
C SER A 212 8.94 -4.83 -10.91
N VAL A 213 8.45 -5.38 -9.79
CA VAL A 213 7.68 -6.63 -9.80
C VAL A 213 6.41 -6.48 -10.65
N LEU A 214 5.86 -7.60 -11.11
CA LEU A 214 4.64 -7.66 -11.92
C LEU A 214 3.40 -7.35 -11.06
N ALA A 215 2.34 -6.86 -11.69
CA ALA A 215 1.07 -6.59 -11.04
C ALA A 215 -0.06 -6.50 -12.06
N GLY A 216 -1.26 -6.95 -11.69
CA GLY A 216 -2.43 -6.85 -12.53
C GLY A 216 -3.74 -7.00 -11.77
N PHE A 217 -4.84 -6.68 -12.43
CA PHE A 217 -6.16 -6.67 -11.80
C PHE A 217 -6.68 -8.10 -11.61
N VAL A 218 -7.45 -8.30 -10.54
CA VAL A 218 -8.18 -9.54 -10.33
C VAL A 218 -9.44 -9.51 -11.19
N GLU A 219 -9.64 -10.54 -12.01
CA GLU A 219 -10.85 -10.63 -12.84
C GLU A 219 -12.08 -11.07 -12.05
N ALA A 220 -13.26 -10.85 -12.64
CA ALA A 220 -14.53 -11.19 -12.00
C ALA A 220 -14.65 -12.70 -11.75
N GLY A 221 -14.77 -13.09 -10.48
CA GLY A 221 -14.85 -14.50 -10.07
C GLY A 221 -13.50 -15.21 -9.96
N GLU A 222 -12.39 -14.48 -10.13
CA GLU A 222 -11.04 -15.03 -10.10
C GLU A 222 -10.47 -15.07 -8.67
N PRO A 223 -9.92 -16.22 -8.21
CA PRO A 223 -9.12 -16.27 -6.99
C PRO A 223 -7.81 -15.50 -7.13
N LEU A 224 -7.34 -14.86 -6.06
CA LEU A 224 -6.10 -14.07 -6.06
C LEU A 224 -4.89 -14.87 -6.56
N GLU A 225 -4.76 -16.12 -6.13
CA GLU A 225 -3.66 -17.00 -6.56
C GLU A 225 -3.75 -17.35 -8.04
N SER A 226 -4.96 -17.40 -8.61
CA SER A 226 -5.16 -17.62 -10.04
C SER A 226 -4.78 -16.37 -10.83
N ALA A 227 -5.18 -15.18 -10.36
CA ALA A 227 -4.75 -13.91 -10.93
C ALA A 227 -3.22 -13.80 -10.96
N VAL A 228 -2.54 -14.21 -9.88
CA VAL A 228 -1.07 -14.24 -9.86
C VAL A 228 -0.49 -15.12 -10.96
N ARG A 229 -1.07 -16.29 -11.22
CA ARG A 229 -0.58 -17.19 -12.27
C ARG A 229 -0.87 -16.64 -13.66
N ARG A 230 -2.10 -16.16 -13.88
CA ARG A 230 -2.54 -15.58 -15.14
C ARG A 230 -1.68 -14.39 -15.53
N GLU A 231 -1.54 -13.40 -14.65
CA GLU A 231 -0.78 -12.19 -14.94
C GLU A 231 0.68 -12.50 -15.29
N VAL A 232 1.35 -13.39 -14.54
CA VAL A 232 2.74 -13.77 -14.84
C VAL A 232 2.84 -14.53 -16.18
N ALA A 233 1.90 -15.42 -16.47
CA ALA A 233 1.89 -16.15 -17.73
C ALA A 233 1.61 -15.23 -18.94
N GLU A 234 0.65 -14.30 -18.80
CA GLU A 234 0.26 -13.36 -19.86
C GLU A 234 1.35 -12.33 -20.15
N GLU A 235 1.94 -11.71 -19.13
CA GLU A 235 2.88 -10.61 -19.31
C GLU A 235 4.29 -11.05 -19.72
N VAL A 236 4.74 -12.23 -19.26
CA VAL A 236 6.13 -12.69 -19.44
C VAL A 236 6.30 -14.16 -19.83
N GLY A 237 5.21 -14.92 -20.00
CA GLY A 237 5.27 -16.33 -20.41
C GLY A 237 5.87 -17.28 -19.37
N ILE A 238 5.85 -16.90 -18.09
CA ILE A 238 6.40 -17.70 -16.99
C ILE A 238 5.29 -18.36 -16.20
N GLU A 239 5.41 -19.66 -15.99
CA GLU A 239 4.55 -20.44 -15.11
C GLU A 239 5.07 -20.37 -13.68
N VAL A 240 4.17 -20.13 -12.73
CA VAL A 240 4.52 -20.00 -11.32
C VAL A 240 3.78 -20.99 -10.43
N THR A 241 4.50 -21.45 -9.42
CA THR A 241 4.02 -22.32 -8.34
C THR A 241 4.29 -21.66 -6.99
N GLY A 242 3.80 -22.28 -5.92
CA GLY A 242 4.04 -21.79 -4.55
C GLY A 242 3.65 -20.33 -4.41
N VAL A 243 2.41 -19.95 -4.70
CA VAL A 243 1.94 -18.57 -4.53
C VAL A 243 1.61 -18.35 -3.06
N ARG A 244 2.34 -17.44 -2.39
CA ARG A 244 2.21 -17.16 -0.96
C ARG A 244 1.94 -15.68 -0.72
N TYR A 245 0.89 -15.39 0.03
CA TYR A 245 0.56 -14.04 0.47
C TYR A 245 1.70 -13.41 1.30
N PHE A 246 1.93 -12.12 1.06
CA PHE A 246 2.94 -11.31 1.74
C PHE A 246 2.32 -10.13 2.50
N GLY A 247 1.27 -9.51 1.99
CA GLY A 247 0.70 -8.31 2.60
C GLY A 247 -0.30 -7.64 1.67
N SER A 248 -0.90 -6.55 2.13
CA SER A 248 -1.75 -5.73 1.28
C SER A 248 -1.51 -4.25 1.54
N GLN A 249 -1.74 -3.44 0.50
CA GLN A 249 -1.58 -2.00 0.56
C GLN A 249 -2.71 -1.27 -0.18
N PRO A 250 -3.47 -0.37 0.48
CA PRO A 250 -4.35 0.53 -0.23
C PRO A 250 -3.53 1.41 -1.18
N TRP A 251 -4.03 1.58 -2.40
CA TRP A 251 -3.33 2.32 -3.45
C TRP A 251 -4.33 3.23 -4.16
N PRO A 252 -4.64 4.40 -3.58
CA PRO A 252 -5.71 5.28 -4.03
C PRO A 252 -5.31 6.12 -5.26
N PHE A 253 -4.76 5.44 -6.27
CA PHE A 253 -4.25 6.01 -7.52
C PHE A 253 -4.74 5.20 -8.75
N PRO A 254 -6.06 5.09 -8.99
CA PRO A 254 -7.12 5.86 -8.35
C PRO A 254 -7.81 5.18 -7.15
N ARG A 255 -7.88 3.84 -7.08
CA ARG A 255 -8.63 3.14 -6.02
C ARG A 255 -8.31 1.63 -5.90
N SER A 256 -7.05 1.24 -6.03
CA SER A 256 -6.69 -0.19 -5.96
C SER A 256 -6.45 -0.67 -4.53
N LEU A 257 -6.68 -1.97 -4.26
CA LEU A 257 -6.07 -2.69 -3.14
C LEU A 257 -5.01 -3.61 -3.71
N MET A 258 -3.74 -3.28 -3.46
CA MET A 258 -2.62 -4.10 -3.88
C MET A 258 -2.49 -5.28 -2.93
N VAL A 259 -2.63 -6.50 -3.44
CA VAL A 259 -2.50 -7.73 -2.65
C VAL A 259 -1.21 -8.43 -3.08
N ALA A 260 -0.23 -8.42 -2.18
CA ALA A 260 1.13 -8.84 -2.48
C ALA A 260 1.36 -10.34 -2.28
N PHE A 261 2.11 -10.93 -3.21
CA PHE A 261 2.49 -12.35 -3.18
C PHE A 261 3.97 -12.55 -3.50
N PHE A 262 4.56 -13.60 -2.95
CA PHE A 262 5.75 -14.22 -3.51
C PHE A 262 5.34 -15.48 -4.27
N ALA A 263 6.03 -15.76 -5.38
CA ALA A 263 5.82 -16.96 -6.18
C ALA A 263 7.16 -17.56 -6.62
N ARG A 264 7.17 -18.85 -6.97
CA ARG A 264 8.37 -19.58 -7.43
C ARG A 264 8.20 -20.08 -8.84
N THR A 265 9.30 -20.17 -9.58
CA THR A 265 9.34 -20.84 -10.88
C THR A 265 10.66 -21.62 -11.04
N GLU A 266 10.62 -22.65 -11.88
CA GLU A 266 11.82 -23.36 -12.33
C GLU A 266 12.37 -22.77 -13.65
N GLN A 267 11.62 -21.86 -14.28
CA GLN A 267 12.03 -21.15 -15.49
C GLN A 267 13.03 -20.03 -15.18
N SER A 268 13.71 -19.56 -16.21
CA SER A 268 14.78 -18.58 -16.14
C SER A 268 14.59 -17.44 -17.15
N THR A 269 15.53 -16.49 -17.20
CA THR A 269 15.50 -15.39 -18.18
C THR A 269 15.41 -15.88 -19.64
N ALA A 270 15.94 -17.07 -19.96
CA ALA A 270 15.90 -17.61 -21.33
C ALA A 270 14.49 -18.01 -21.78
N ASP A 271 13.58 -18.22 -20.82
CA ASP A 271 12.22 -18.68 -21.05
C ASP A 271 11.22 -17.52 -21.17
N ILE A 272 11.62 -16.31 -20.77
CA ILE A 272 10.77 -15.12 -20.80
C ILE A 272 10.30 -14.81 -22.22
N ARG A 273 8.99 -14.62 -22.37
CA ARG A 273 8.32 -14.14 -23.57
C ARG A 273 7.41 -12.98 -23.17
N VAL A 274 7.89 -11.75 -23.38
CA VAL A 274 7.08 -10.55 -23.11
C VAL A 274 5.92 -10.44 -24.09
N ASP A 275 4.82 -9.86 -23.66
CA ASP A 275 3.61 -9.67 -24.47
C ASP A 275 3.74 -8.57 -25.54
N ASP A 276 4.79 -7.74 -25.45
CA ASP A 276 5.07 -6.55 -26.26
C ASP A 276 3.92 -5.51 -26.28
N ARG A 277 2.95 -5.63 -25.36
CA ARG A 277 1.83 -4.68 -25.22
C ARG A 277 1.95 -3.91 -23.93
N GLU A 278 2.09 -4.61 -22.82
CA GLU A 278 2.22 -4.03 -21.49
C GLU A 278 3.68 -4.02 -21.04
N ILE A 279 4.41 -5.11 -21.29
CA ILE A 279 5.80 -5.25 -20.87
C ILE A 279 6.74 -5.11 -22.06
N LYS A 280 7.70 -4.20 -21.95
CA LYS A 280 8.73 -3.95 -22.96
C LYS A 280 9.97 -4.81 -22.76
N SER A 281 10.31 -5.12 -21.51
CA SER A 281 11.44 -5.99 -21.17
C SER A 281 11.30 -6.56 -19.78
N ALA A 282 11.75 -7.80 -19.58
CA ALA A 282 11.81 -8.44 -18.26
C ALA A 282 13.07 -9.30 -18.12
N GLY A 283 13.49 -9.54 -16.88
CA GLY A 283 14.66 -10.38 -16.59
C GLY A 283 14.75 -10.79 -15.13
N PHE A 284 15.39 -11.93 -14.87
CA PHE A 284 15.76 -12.35 -13.53
C PHE A 284 17.09 -11.73 -13.10
N TYR A 285 17.12 -11.11 -11.93
CA TYR A 285 18.28 -10.44 -11.36
C TYR A 285 18.73 -11.13 -10.07
N SER A 286 20.04 -11.44 -9.97
CA SER A 286 20.63 -11.74 -8.66
C SER A 286 20.67 -10.46 -7.81
N ARG A 287 20.90 -10.61 -6.49
CA ARG A 287 20.97 -9.46 -5.59
C ARG A 287 22.09 -8.51 -6.00
N GLU A 288 23.26 -9.06 -6.30
CA GLU A 288 24.44 -8.32 -6.74
C GLU A 288 24.16 -7.61 -8.07
N ALA A 289 23.61 -8.34 -9.05
CA ALA A 289 23.29 -7.77 -10.37
C ALA A 289 22.27 -6.64 -10.27
N LEU A 290 21.26 -6.76 -9.41
CA LEU A 290 20.26 -5.72 -9.20
C LEU A 290 20.88 -4.47 -8.56
N LEU A 291 21.65 -4.65 -7.48
CA LEU A 291 22.31 -3.55 -6.77
C LEU A 291 23.28 -2.81 -7.70
N ASP A 292 24.07 -3.54 -8.49
CA ASP A 292 25.00 -2.96 -9.45
C ASP A 292 24.27 -2.21 -10.58
N ALA A 293 23.16 -2.76 -11.09
CA ALA A 293 22.34 -2.08 -12.09
C ALA A 293 21.69 -0.80 -11.54
N ALA A 294 21.20 -0.83 -10.30
CA ALA A 294 20.61 0.32 -9.64
C ALA A 294 21.66 1.43 -9.38
N ARG A 295 22.83 1.09 -8.82
CA ARG A 295 23.93 2.04 -8.56
C ARG A 295 24.48 2.66 -9.83
N ALA A 296 24.55 1.88 -10.91
CA ALA A 296 24.97 2.39 -12.22
C ALA A 296 23.88 3.22 -12.93
N GLY A 297 22.70 3.39 -12.33
CA GLY A 297 21.58 4.12 -12.92
C GLY A 297 21.01 3.43 -14.17
N ARG A 298 21.24 2.11 -14.34
CA ARG A 298 20.70 1.31 -15.45
C ARG A 298 19.29 0.79 -15.17
N ILE A 299 18.93 0.67 -13.90
CA ILE A 299 17.58 0.35 -13.43
C ILE A 299 17.16 1.36 -12.37
N SER A 300 15.95 1.90 -12.49
CA SER A 300 15.29 2.65 -11.43
C SER A 300 14.24 1.78 -10.73
N LEU A 301 14.31 1.67 -9.41
CA LEU A 301 13.39 0.84 -8.62
C LEU A 301 12.18 1.64 -8.10
N PRO A 302 11.10 0.96 -7.66
CA PRO A 302 9.97 1.63 -7.03
C PRO A 302 10.38 2.38 -5.76
N GLY A 303 9.78 3.56 -5.52
CA GLY A 303 10.04 4.34 -4.29
C GLY A 303 9.42 3.72 -3.04
N ARG A 304 9.90 4.13 -1.86
CA ARG A 304 9.55 3.56 -0.54
C ARG A 304 8.05 3.44 -0.23
N THR A 305 7.23 4.31 -0.81
CA THR A 305 5.78 4.27 -0.61
C THR A 305 5.13 3.02 -1.20
N SER A 306 5.77 2.39 -2.19
CA SER A 306 5.22 1.24 -2.90
C SER A 306 5.49 -0.07 -2.17
N ILE A 307 4.47 -0.93 -2.03
CA ILE A 307 4.65 -2.30 -1.52
C ILE A 307 5.67 -3.10 -2.36
N ALA A 308 5.80 -2.81 -3.66
CA ALA A 308 6.86 -3.35 -4.51
C ALA A 308 8.28 -3.10 -3.95
N ALA A 309 8.55 -1.89 -3.44
CA ALA A 309 9.84 -1.54 -2.87
C ALA A 309 10.11 -2.35 -1.59
N LEU A 310 9.07 -2.54 -0.77
CA LEU A 310 9.14 -3.39 0.41
C LEU A 310 9.44 -4.85 0.05
N MET A 311 8.73 -5.42 -0.92
CA MET A 311 8.97 -6.80 -1.39
C MET A 311 10.40 -7.01 -1.90
N ILE A 312 10.90 -6.08 -2.73
CA ILE A 312 12.27 -6.14 -3.24
C ILE A 312 13.27 -5.97 -2.08
N SER A 313 13.00 -5.08 -1.12
CA SER A 313 13.86 -4.88 0.06
C SER A 313 13.97 -6.15 0.90
N GLN A 314 12.84 -6.81 1.16
CA GLN A 314 12.79 -8.06 1.92
C GLN A 314 13.52 -9.19 1.21
N TRP A 315 13.35 -9.31 -0.11
CA TRP A 315 14.15 -10.24 -0.90
C TRP A 315 15.65 -9.94 -0.82
N LEU A 316 16.07 -8.68 -0.94
CA LEU A 316 17.49 -8.30 -0.86
C LEU A 316 18.14 -8.72 0.46
N VAL A 317 17.44 -8.58 1.60
CA VAL A 317 17.96 -9.00 2.92
C VAL A 317 17.77 -10.49 3.23
N GLY A 318 17.06 -11.22 2.37
CA GLY A 318 16.79 -12.66 2.56
C GLY A 318 15.72 -12.96 3.61
N GLU A 319 14.88 -11.99 3.95
CA GLU A 319 13.81 -12.14 4.94
C GLU A 319 12.45 -12.34 4.25
N ASN A 320 11.57 -13.12 4.88
CA ASN A 320 10.18 -13.28 4.46
C ASN A 320 9.99 -13.74 3.00
N THR A 321 10.97 -14.42 2.42
CA THR A 321 10.91 -15.05 1.08
C THR A 321 10.74 -16.57 1.12
N GLU A 322 10.78 -17.17 2.31
CA GLU A 322 10.68 -18.62 2.49
C GLU A 322 9.25 -19.14 2.21
N PHE A 323 9.17 -20.38 1.76
CA PHE A 323 7.91 -21.10 1.54
C PHE A 323 7.83 -22.25 2.55
N PRO A 324 6.73 -22.37 3.32
CA PRO A 324 6.55 -23.53 4.19
C PRO A 324 6.59 -24.82 3.35
N GLY A 325 7.63 -25.65 3.55
CA GLY A 325 7.81 -26.94 2.87
C GLY A 325 8.84 -26.99 1.73
N GLY A 326 9.64 -25.94 1.49
CA GLY A 326 10.72 -25.92 0.49
C GLY A 326 12.12 -26.06 1.11
N SER A 327 12.72 -27.24 0.93
CA SER A 327 14.07 -27.71 1.30
C SER A 327 15.08 -26.69 1.87
N THR A 328 15.45 -26.89 3.14
CA THR A 328 16.77 -26.56 3.68
C THR A 328 17.86 -27.04 2.72
N ARG A 329 18.92 -26.25 2.52
CA ARG A 329 20.14 -26.67 1.80
C ARG A 329 20.57 -28.05 2.31
N MET A 330 20.40 -29.10 1.50
CA MET A 330 21.02 -30.39 1.78
C MET A 330 22.50 -30.31 1.48
N SER A 331 23.31 -30.19 2.54
CA SER A 331 24.70 -30.64 2.50
C SER A 331 24.73 -32.12 2.11
N SER A 332 25.55 -32.43 1.12
CA SER A 332 25.85 -33.78 0.63
C SER A 332 25.99 -34.83 1.74
N GLY A 333 25.18 -35.89 1.67
CA GLY A 333 25.27 -37.08 2.52
C GLY A 333 24.25 -38.11 2.05
N GLY A 334 24.68 -39.33 1.77
CA GLY A 334 23.93 -40.30 0.97
C GLY A 334 22.90 -41.15 1.73
N ALA A 335 22.05 -41.76 0.90
CA ALA A 335 21.33 -43.03 1.06
C ALA A 335 20.13 -43.12 2.02
N GLY A 336 19.02 -43.66 1.48
CA GLY A 336 18.09 -44.50 2.25
C GLY A 336 16.61 -44.23 2.01
N PHE A 337 16.01 -44.96 1.06
CA PHE A 337 14.56 -45.17 0.97
C PHE A 337 14.02 -45.83 2.26
N SER A 338 12.89 -45.35 2.83
CA SER A 338 11.84 -46.24 3.36
C SER A 338 10.51 -45.52 3.63
N ARG A 339 9.45 -46.34 3.64
CA ARG A 339 8.02 -46.09 3.49
C ARG A 339 7.30 -45.50 4.71
N TYR A 340 6.14 -44.93 4.42
CA TYR A 340 4.91 -44.80 5.22
C TYR A 340 4.85 -45.63 6.51
N GLY A 341 4.55 -44.94 7.62
CA GLY A 341 4.07 -45.52 8.87
C GLY A 341 3.36 -44.45 9.71
N ALA A 342 2.06 -44.63 9.90
CA ALA A 342 1.23 -43.84 10.80
C ALA A 342 1.47 -44.24 12.27
N GLY A 343 1.30 -43.31 13.22
CA GLY A 343 1.22 -43.68 14.64
C GLY A 343 1.44 -42.55 15.66
N SER A 344 0.31 -42.09 16.23
CA SER A 344 0.08 -41.69 17.63
C SER A 344 0.98 -40.70 18.38
N ALA A 345 0.27 -39.69 18.90
CA ALA A 345 0.46 -38.86 20.09
C ALA A 345 1.46 -39.33 21.17
N GLY A 346 2.23 -38.35 21.65
CA GLY A 346 2.91 -38.35 22.95
C GLY A 346 3.28 -36.91 23.32
N ASN A 347 2.74 -36.43 24.45
CA ASN A 347 3.17 -35.20 25.11
C ASN A 347 4.65 -35.29 25.49
N ASP A 348 5.38 -34.18 25.45
CA ASP A 348 6.19 -33.77 26.59
C ASP A 348 6.65 -32.32 26.48
N ALA A 349 6.42 -31.60 27.57
CA ALA A 349 6.95 -30.27 27.83
C ALA A 349 8.41 -30.39 28.25
N ALA A 350 9.29 -29.63 27.59
CA ALA A 350 10.64 -29.39 28.08
C ALA A 350 10.96 -27.90 27.93
N ALA A 351 11.06 -27.23 29.07
CA ALA A 351 11.64 -25.91 29.20
C ALA A 351 13.14 -25.98 28.85
N GLY A 352 13.56 -25.19 27.87
CA GLY A 352 14.95 -24.98 27.51
C GLY A 352 15.25 -23.50 27.49
N THR A 353 15.93 -23.03 28.53
CA THR A 353 16.58 -21.71 28.61
C THR A 353 17.74 -21.66 27.62
N GLY A 354 17.71 -20.70 26.70
CA GLY A 354 18.79 -20.46 25.73
C GLY A 354 18.92 -18.98 25.45
N ALA A 355 20.03 -18.42 25.90
CA ALA A 355 20.35 -17.01 25.89
C ALA A 355 20.78 -16.49 24.50
N GLY A 356 20.54 -15.20 24.28
CA GLY A 356 21.50 -14.28 23.64
C GLY A 356 21.73 -14.43 22.14
N GLY A 357 21.01 -13.61 21.36
CA GLY A 357 21.40 -13.24 20.00
C GLY A 357 20.88 -11.85 19.71
N THR A 358 21.65 -10.82 20.03
CA THR A 358 21.34 -9.42 19.74
C THR A 358 21.11 -9.26 18.23
N GLY A 359 19.88 -8.92 17.84
CA GLY A 359 19.54 -8.49 16.49
C GLY A 359 20.37 -7.27 16.12
N SER A 360 21.37 -7.48 15.28
CA SER A 360 22.02 -6.39 14.58
C SER A 360 21.11 -6.03 13.41
N GLY A 361 20.52 -4.83 13.50
CA GLY A 361 19.71 -4.26 12.44
C GLY A 361 20.53 -4.15 11.16
N LEU A 362 20.19 -4.96 10.17
CA LEU A 362 20.58 -4.73 8.80
C LEU A 362 19.74 -3.56 8.30
N THR A 363 20.37 -2.41 8.16
CA THR A 363 19.87 -1.28 7.36
C THR A 363 19.44 -1.85 6.01
N LEU A 364 18.14 -1.72 5.68
CA LEU A 364 17.58 -2.20 4.42
C LEU A 364 18.44 -1.66 3.26
N PRO A 365 18.88 -2.47 2.28
CA PRO A 365 19.74 -2.03 1.17
C PRO A 365 19.18 -0.87 0.35
N TYR A 366 17.87 -0.61 0.42
CA TYR A 366 17.26 0.59 -0.13
C TYR A 366 17.73 1.89 0.55
N ALA A 367 18.05 1.87 1.86
CA ALA A 367 18.64 3.00 2.56
C ALA A 367 20.02 3.37 1.99
N GLU A 368 20.84 2.37 1.67
CA GLU A 368 22.12 2.61 1.01
C GLU A 368 21.98 3.00 -0.48
N LEU A 369 21.03 2.42 -1.20
CA LEU A 369 20.81 2.71 -2.62
C LEU A 369 20.17 4.08 -2.87
N PHE A 370 19.33 4.56 -1.95
CA PHE A 370 18.51 5.75 -2.14
C PHE A 370 18.73 6.82 -1.05
N GLY A 371 19.69 6.63 -0.15
CA GLY A 371 20.04 7.58 0.91
C GLY A 371 18.93 7.79 1.93
N TRP A 372 18.26 6.72 2.33
CA TRP A 372 17.05 6.77 3.15
C TRP A 372 17.28 6.65 4.65
#